data_AF-A0A0C1QNU3-F1
#
_entry.id   AF-A0A0C1QNU3-F1
#
_cell.length_a   1.000
_cell.length_b   1.000
_cell.length_c   1.000
_cell.angle_alpha   90.00
_cell.angle_beta   90.00
_cell.angle_gamma   90.00
#
_symmetry.space_group_name_H-M   'P 1'
#
loop_
_entity.id
_entity.type
_entity.pdbx_description
1 polymer ?
#
loop_
_entity_poly.entity_id
_entity_poly.type
_entity_poly.pdbx_seq_one_letter_code
_entity_poly.pdbx_strand_id
1 'polypeptide(L)'
;MILLNAPQVLAIAGENAVPISQLPKVWQDIATGEPSFGLTSRQSYVEMAQLFQYKLEQGDVDLFDERPELARLKPAFTEIFGQLAKETLEFYGQDFKIERYPDFSEVVREFESKGTEWANELKVARIAQELFQEFGYELPASFYQVHLAPIYRDTVFEERALRFDPRDREHKRGWDAVLHAGKVFAVQMKIQSIASKYGFTYQHGCGCESHLSSIDQARGAFEYELNPEKRQRWIRSFIWTAWYEYAFFPIVPNTRYLV
;
A
#
# COMPACT_ATOMS: atom_id res chain seq x y z
N MET A 1 6.86 -36.77 -25.06
CA MET A 1 5.55 -36.34 -24.54
C MET A 1 5.80 -35.60 -23.24
N ILE A 2 5.91 -34.27 -23.31
CA ILE A 2 6.10 -33.43 -22.12
C ILE A 2 4.70 -33.27 -21.53
N LEU A 3 4.47 -33.84 -20.35
CA LEU A 3 3.31 -33.52 -19.54
C LEU A 3 3.45 -32.05 -19.13
N LEU A 4 2.83 -31.16 -19.91
CA LEU A 4 2.52 -29.81 -19.43
C LEU A 4 1.53 -30.01 -18.29
N ASN A 5 2.01 -29.91 -17.05
CA ASN A 5 1.13 -29.71 -15.90
C ASN A 5 0.31 -28.46 -16.22
N ALA A 6 -0.96 -28.64 -16.59
CA ALA A 6 -1.88 -27.53 -16.68
C ALA A 6 -1.87 -26.84 -15.30
N PRO A 7 -1.73 -25.50 -15.23
CA PRO A 7 -1.85 -24.82 -13.95
C PRO A 7 -3.19 -25.21 -13.33
N GLN A 8 -3.18 -25.61 -12.06
CA GLN A 8 -4.45 -25.73 -11.33
C GLN A 8 -5.03 -24.32 -11.29
N VAL A 9 -6.13 -24.08 -12.02
CA VAL A 9 -6.83 -22.79 -12.05
C VAL A 9 -8.11 -22.94 -11.24
N LEU A 10 -8.37 -22.01 -10.33
CA LEU A 10 -9.63 -21.88 -9.61
C LEU A 10 -10.44 -20.71 -10.17
N ALA A 11 -11.75 -20.73 -9.98
CA ALA A 11 -12.63 -19.61 -10.33
C ALA A 11 -13.07 -18.88 -9.05
N ILE A 12 -12.78 -17.58 -8.95
CA ILE A 12 -13.21 -16.69 -7.86
C ILE A 12 -13.99 -15.55 -8.50
N ALA A 13 -15.24 -15.36 -8.10
CA ALA A 13 -16.14 -14.35 -8.67
C ALA A 13 -16.26 -14.38 -10.21
N GLY A 14 -16.05 -15.55 -10.84
CA GLY A 14 -16.07 -15.72 -12.29
C GLY A 14 -14.74 -15.42 -13.00
N GLU A 15 -13.70 -15.05 -12.24
CA GLU A 15 -12.35 -14.80 -12.74
C GLU A 15 -11.41 -15.96 -12.40
N ASN A 16 -10.39 -16.18 -13.24
CA ASN A 16 -9.38 -17.19 -13.01
C ASN A 16 -8.41 -16.75 -11.90
N ALA A 17 -8.01 -17.70 -11.06
CA ALA A 17 -7.16 -17.46 -9.90
C ALA A 17 -6.19 -18.63 -9.66
N VAL A 18 -5.04 -18.36 -9.05
CA VAL A 18 -4.14 -19.43 -8.58
C VAL A 18 -4.72 -20.08 -7.31
N PRO A 19 -4.47 -21.37 -7.03
CA PRO A 19 -4.84 -21.98 -5.76
C PRO A 19 -4.03 -21.39 -4.61
N ILE A 20 -4.59 -21.46 -3.40
CA ILE A 20 -3.92 -20.97 -2.18
C ILE A 20 -2.51 -21.58 -2.04
N SER A 21 -2.32 -22.84 -2.40
CA SER A 21 -1.02 -23.54 -2.35
C SER A 21 0.08 -22.92 -3.23
N GLN A 22 -0.29 -22.09 -4.21
CA GLN A 22 0.66 -21.36 -5.07
C GLN A 22 0.95 -19.94 -4.58
N LEU A 23 0.19 -19.43 -3.60
CA LEU A 23 0.50 -18.15 -2.97
C LEU A 23 1.79 -18.25 -2.13
N PRO A 24 2.45 -17.12 -1.86
CA PRO A 24 3.55 -17.09 -0.88
C PRO A 24 3.08 -17.60 0.50
N LYS A 25 4.00 -18.18 1.27
CA LYS A 25 3.69 -18.90 2.51
C LYS A 25 2.87 -18.06 3.48
N VAL A 26 3.20 -16.78 3.61
CA VAL A 26 2.49 -15.84 4.49
C VAL A 26 0.99 -15.73 4.16
N TRP A 27 0.58 -15.82 2.89
CA TRP A 27 -0.83 -15.80 2.51
C TRP A 27 -1.53 -17.14 2.72
N GLN A 28 -0.79 -18.25 2.64
CA GLN A 28 -1.30 -19.55 3.05
C GLN A 28 -1.60 -19.56 4.55
N ASP A 29 -0.75 -18.90 5.35
CA ASP A 29 -0.91 -18.76 6.80
C ASP A 29 -2.08 -17.83 7.17
N ILE A 30 -2.25 -16.73 6.42
CA ILE A 30 -3.45 -15.88 6.52
C ILE A 30 -4.72 -16.70 6.21
N ALA A 31 -4.67 -17.56 5.19
CA ALA A 31 -5.81 -18.39 4.79
C ALA A 31 -6.21 -19.44 5.83
N THR A 32 -5.24 -20.00 6.58
CA THR A 32 -5.52 -20.96 7.67
C THR A 32 -5.98 -20.29 8.96
N GLY A 33 -5.92 -18.96 9.04
CA GLY A 33 -6.40 -18.19 10.18
C GLY A 33 -5.39 -18.08 11.32
N GLU A 34 -4.09 -18.06 11.01
CA GLU A 34 -3.05 -17.86 12.01
C GLU A 34 -3.30 -16.54 12.81
N PRO A 35 -3.17 -16.56 14.16
CA PRO A 35 -3.54 -15.42 15.00
C PRO A 35 -2.59 -14.21 14.91
N SER A 36 -1.44 -14.36 14.25
CA SER A 36 -0.41 -13.30 14.11
C SER A 36 -0.82 -12.16 13.16
N PHE A 37 -1.94 -12.30 12.44
CA PHE A 37 -2.43 -11.33 11.45
C PHE A 37 -3.66 -10.57 11.94
N GLY A 38 -3.63 -9.24 11.83
CA GLY A 38 -4.73 -8.38 12.28
C GLY A 38 -5.93 -8.30 11.33
N LEU A 39 -5.78 -8.80 10.10
CA LEU A 39 -6.81 -8.78 9.05
C LEU A 39 -8.14 -9.40 9.52
N THR A 40 -9.22 -8.62 9.47
CA THR A 40 -10.57 -9.06 9.89
C THR A 40 -11.32 -9.82 8.79
N SER A 41 -11.11 -9.48 7.50
CA SER A 41 -11.75 -10.11 6.34
C SER A 41 -10.78 -11.01 5.56
N ARG A 42 -10.11 -11.94 6.25
CA ARG A 42 -8.99 -12.74 5.71
C ARG A 42 -9.29 -13.41 4.37
N GLN A 43 -10.48 -14.03 4.24
CA GLN A 43 -10.87 -14.73 3.02
C GLN A 43 -10.84 -13.82 1.78
N SER A 44 -11.47 -12.64 1.85
CA SER A 44 -11.53 -11.75 0.69
C SER A 44 -10.15 -11.24 0.25
N TYR A 45 -9.22 -11.05 1.20
CA TYR A 45 -7.86 -10.63 0.87
C TYR A 45 -7.01 -11.77 0.30
N VAL A 46 -7.21 -13.01 0.78
CA VAL A 46 -6.62 -14.20 0.17
C VAL A 46 -7.12 -14.37 -1.27
N GLU A 47 -8.42 -14.26 -1.49
CA GLU A 47 -9.03 -14.31 -2.82
C GLU A 47 -8.45 -13.23 -3.75
N MET A 48 -8.29 -11.99 -3.26
CA MET A 48 -7.61 -10.94 -4.01
C MET A 48 -6.15 -11.31 -4.33
N ALA A 49 -5.40 -11.90 -3.40
CA ALA A 49 -4.03 -12.33 -3.65
C ALA A 49 -3.96 -13.42 -4.74
N GLN A 50 -4.90 -14.37 -4.73
CA GLN A 50 -5.02 -15.40 -5.76
C GLN A 50 -5.29 -14.82 -7.15
N LEU A 51 -6.19 -13.84 -7.23
CA LEU A 51 -6.50 -13.12 -8.46
C LEU A 51 -5.30 -12.29 -8.94
N PHE A 52 -4.66 -11.54 -8.03
CA PHE A 52 -3.52 -10.68 -8.36
C PHE A 52 -2.34 -11.48 -8.93
N GLN A 53 -1.97 -12.59 -8.27
CA GLN A 53 -0.90 -13.46 -8.75
C GLN A 53 -1.25 -14.08 -10.10
N TYR A 54 -2.47 -14.59 -10.27
CA TYR A 54 -2.90 -15.16 -11.55
C TYR A 54 -2.80 -14.14 -12.68
N LYS A 55 -3.33 -12.93 -12.49
CA LYS A 55 -3.35 -11.89 -13.52
C LYS A 55 -1.95 -11.56 -14.04
N LEU A 56 -0.98 -11.44 -13.15
CA LEU A 56 0.40 -11.13 -13.52
C LEU A 56 1.17 -12.35 -14.05
N GLU A 57 0.96 -13.55 -13.49
CA GLU A 57 1.60 -14.79 -13.97
C GLU A 57 1.08 -15.26 -15.33
N GLN A 58 -0.18 -14.95 -15.66
CA GLN A 58 -0.79 -15.37 -16.91
C GLN A 58 -0.92 -14.23 -17.93
N GLY A 59 -0.48 -13.02 -17.59
CA GLY A 59 -0.67 -11.83 -18.43
C GLY A 59 -2.14 -11.64 -18.79
N ASP A 60 -3.02 -11.90 -17.82
CA ASP A 60 -4.47 -11.66 -17.87
C ASP A 60 -4.71 -10.21 -17.42
N VAL A 61 -4.33 -9.30 -18.32
CA VAL A 61 -4.36 -7.85 -18.16
C VAL A 61 -4.81 -7.23 -19.48
N ASP A 62 -5.48 -6.09 -19.39
CA ASP A 62 -6.08 -5.39 -20.54
C ASP A 62 -5.06 -5.11 -21.67
N LEU A 63 -3.76 -4.97 -21.34
CA LEU A 63 -2.70 -4.71 -22.32
C LEU A 63 -2.72 -5.68 -23.51
N PHE A 64 -2.89 -6.98 -23.28
CA PHE A 64 -2.80 -7.97 -24.36
C PHE A 64 -4.11 -8.14 -25.14
N ASP A 65 -5.23 -7.77 -24.53
CA ASP A 65 -6.54 -7.75 -25.18
C ASP A 65 -6.72 -6.48 -26.03
N GLU A 66 -6.28 -5.33 -25.51
CA GLU A 66 -6.33 -4.04 -26.20
C GLU A 66 -5.22 -3.88 -27.25
N ARG A 67 -4.09 -4.59 -27.10
CA ARG A 67 -2.97 -4.56 -28.05
C ARG A 67 -2.53 -5.97 -28.46
N PRO A 68 -3.32 -6.66 -29.31
CA PRO A 68 -3.02 -8.03 -29.74
C PRO A 68 -1.66 -8.18 -30.44
N GLU A 69 -1.15 -7.11 -31.06
CA GLU A 69 0.17 -7.10 -31.69
C GLU A 69 1.34 -7.32 -30.69
N LEU A 70 1.09 -7.07 -29.40
CA LEU A 70 2.04 -7.32 -28.32
C LEU A 70 1.97 -8.74 -27.76
N ALA A 71 1.08 -9.62 -28.24
CA ALA A 71 0.91 -10.98 -27.73
C ALA A 71 2.23 -11.78 -27.71
N ARG A 72 3.12 -11.54 -28.67
CA ARG A 72 4.46 -12.16 -28.72
C ARG A 72 5.36 -11.81 -27.53
N LEU A 73 5.08 -10.71 -26.82
CA LEU A 73 5.81 -10.24 -25.63
C LEU A 73 5.20 -10.77 -24.33
N LYS A 74 4.02 -11.40 -24.39
CA LYS A 74 3.33 -11.95 -23.22
C LYS A 74 4.21 -12.91 -22.39
N PRO A 75 5.02 -13.82 -22.97
CA PRO A 75 5.92 -14.67 -22.18
C PRO A 75 6.92 -13.87 -21.32
N ALA A 76 7.53 -12.82 -21.89
CA ALA A 76 8.48 -11.98 -21.16
C ALA A 76 7.78 -11.15 -20.07
N PHE A 77 6.56 -10.66 -20.35
CA PHE A 77 5.72 -10.03 -19.34
C PHE A 77 5.44 -10.99 -18.18
N THR A 78 4.97 -12.21 -18.47
CA THR A 78 4.58 -13.19 -17.44
C THR A 78 5.75 -13.63 -16.57
N GLU A 79 6.95 -13.71 -17.15
CA GLU A 79 8.16 -14.05 -16.39
C GLU A 79 8.53 -12.94 -15.39
N ILE A 80 8.58 -11.69 -15.85
CA ILE A 80 8.92 -10.53 -15.01
C ILE A 80 7.82 -10.28 -13.98
N PHE A 81 6.58 -10.10 -14.42
CA PHE A 81 5.48 -9.71 -13.56
C PHE A 81 4.98 -10.86 -12.68
N GLY A 82 5.12 -12.12 -13.08
CA GLY A 82 4.88 -13.26 -12.20
C GLY A 82 5.81 -13.27 -10.99
N GLN A 83 7.10 -12.94 -11.20
CA GLN A 83 8.06 -12.78 -10.10
C GLN A 83 7.71 -11.57 -9.22
N LEU A 84 7.43 -10.41 -9.83
CA LEU A 84 7.07 -9.20 -9.09
C LEU A 84 5.75 -9.35 -8.32
N ALA A 85 4.80 -10.16 -8.81
CA ALA A 85 3.57 -10.49 -8.11
C ALA A 85 3.86 -11.24 -6.80
N LYS A 86 4.72 -12.27 -6.85
CA LYS A 86 5.12 -13.05 -5.67
C LYS A 86 5.82 -12.18 -4.64
N GLU A 87 6.75 -11.33 -5.07
CA GLU A 87 7.43 -10.38 -4.17
C GLU A 87 6.47 -9.39 -3.51
N THR A 88 5.53 -8.86 -4.29
CA THR A 88 4.49 -7.94 -3.81
C THR A 88 3.65 -8.60 -2.73
N LEU A 89 3.17 -9.81 -3.01
CA LEU A 89 2.35 -10.57 -2.09
C LEU A 89 3.14 -10.99 -0.86
N GLU A 90 4.39 -11.46 -0.99
CA GLU A 90 5.22 -11.76 0.17
C GLU A 90 5.41 -10.51 1.05
N PHE A 91 5.76 -9.36 0.46
CA PHE A 91 5.91 -8.10 1.20
C PHE A 91 4.63 -7.73 1.97
N TYR A 92 3.50 -7.57 1.27
CA TYR A 92 2.27 -7.11 1.91
C TYR A 92 1.66 -8.15 2.86
N GLY A 93 1.83 -9.45 2.58
CA GLY A 93 1.42 -10.49 3.51
C GLY A 93 2.16 -10.37 4.84
N GLN A 94 3.48 -10.14 4.81
CA GLN A 94 4.28 -9.88 6.02
C GLN A 94 3.85 -8.57 6.70
N ASP A 95 3.52 -7.55 5.91
CA ASP A 95 3.13 -6.21 6.37
C ASP A 95 1.79 -6.18 7.13
N PHE A 96 0.96 -7.22 7.00
CA PHE A 96 -0.27 -7.41 7.76
C PHE A 96 -0.09 -8.13 9.12
N LYS A 97 1.12 -8.53 9.47
CA LYS A 97 1.40 -9.08 10.80
C LYS A 97 1.27 -7.99 11.86
N ILE A 98 0.62 -8.32 12.98
CA ILE A 98 0.36 -7.38 14.08
C ILE A 98 1.65 -6.70 14.56
N GLU A 99 2.75 -7.44 14.62
CA GLU A 99 4.08 -6.95 15.03
C GLU A 99 4.70 -5.89 14.11
N ARG A 100 4.18 -5.70 12.90
CA ARG A 100 4.67 -4.67 11.97
C ARG A 100 4.04 -3.30 12.20
N TYR A 101 2.92 -3.24 12.92
CA TYR A 101 2.20 -2.01 13.19
C TYR A 101 2.92 -1.19 14.26
N PRO A 102 3.02 0.14 14.10
CA PRO A 102 3.58 1.01 15.14
C PRO A 102 2.79 0.92 16.45
N ASP A 103 3.47 1.01 17.60
CA ASP A 103 2.81 1.31 18.87
C ASP A 103 2.49 2.80 18.91
N PHE A 104 1.31 3.18 18.42
CA PHE A 104 0.88 4.58 18.38
C PHE A 104 0.81 5.23 19.76
N SER A 105 0.56 4.45 20.82
CA SER A 105 0.50 5.00 22.18
C SER A 105 1.90 5.36 22.67
N GLU A 106 2.88 4.51 22.38
CA GLU A 106 4.28 4.80 22.65
C GLU A 106 4.79 5.99 21.84
N VAL A 107 4.50 6.03 20.53
CA VAL A 107 4.88 7.14 19.65
C VAL A 107 4.30 8.46 20.16
N VAL A 108 3.00 8.53 20.45
CA VAL A 108 2.38 9.76 20.98
C VAL A 108 3.02 10.17 22.30
N ARG A 109 3.21 9.24 23.24
CA ARG A 109 3.84 9.51 24.54
C ARG A 109 5.28 10.03 24.40
N GLU A 110 6.04 9.51 23.43
CA GLU A 110 7.39 9.98 23.14
C GLU A 110 7.39 11.48 22.81
N PHE A 111 6.56 11.91 21.85
CA PHE A 111 6.53 13.32 21.43
C PHE A 111 5.85 14.24 22.45
N GLU A 112 4.91 13.74 23.25
CA GLU A 112 4.38 14.49 24.40
C GLU A 112 5.48 14.82 25.42
N SER A 113 6.40 13.89 25.65
CA SER A 113 7.51 14.10 26.61
C SER A 113 8.56 15.12 26.15
N LYS A 114 8.68 15.35 24.84
CA LYS A 114 9.66 16.27 24.24
C LYS A 114 9.25 17.75 24.30
N GLY A 115 8.00 18.04 24.68
CA GLY A 115 7.53 19.41 24.91
C GLY A 115 7.20 20.20 23.63
N THR A 116 7.11 21.53 23.76
CA THR A 116 6.49 22.42 22.75
C THR A 116 7.26 22.54 21.44
N GLU A 117 8.56 22.26 21.43
CA GLU A 117 9.38 22.29 20.21
C GLU A 117 8.94 21.20 19.21
N TRP A 118 8.35 20.11 19.70
CA TRP A 118 7.91 18.96 18.91
C TRP A 118 6.40 18.94 18.66
N ALA A 119 5.77 20.13 18.74
CA ALA A 119 4.31 20.26 18.64
C ALA A 119 3.77 19.77 17.28
N ASN A 120 4.56 19.86 16.21
CA ASN A 120 4.12 19.42 14.89
C ASN A 120 4.25 17.90 14.73
N GLU A 121 5.32 17.32 15.23
CA GLU A 121 5.54 15.86 15.25
C GLU A 121 4.48 15.19 16.12
N LEU A 122 4.12 15.78 17.26
CA LEU A 122 3.01 15.32 18.09
C LEU A 122 1.68 15.33 17.32
N LYS A 123 1.41 16.37 16.51
CA LYS A 123 0.22 16.41 15.64
C LYS A 123 0.25 15.27 14.62
N VAL A 124 1.39 15.02 13.97
CA VAL A 124 1.55 13.90 13.02
C VAL A 124 1.32 12.55 13.71
N ALA A 125 1.88 12.34 14.90
CA ALA A 125 1.68 11.13 15.69
C ALA A 125 0.18 10.90 16.01
N ARG A 126 -0.54 11.97 16.38
CA ARG A 126 -1.98 11.91 16.64
C ARG A 126 -2.81 11.64 15.39
N ILE A 127 -2.43 12.21 14.23
CA ILE A 127 -3.05 11.87 12.94
C ILE A 127 -2.91 10.37 12.66
N ALA A 128 -1.71 9.81 12.80
CA ALA A 128 -1.48 8.38 12.56
C ALA A 128 -2.27 7.50 13.53
N GLN A 129 -2.39 7.91 14.80
CA GLN A 129 -3.23 7.25 15.78
C GLN A 129 -4.72 7.28 15.39
N GLU A 130 -5.26 8.43 14.97
CA GLU A 130 -6.64 8.54 14.49
C GLU A 130 -6.87 7.72 13.20
N LEU A 131 -5.89 7.67 12.30
CA LEU A 131 -5.94 6.79 11.14
C LEU A 131 -6.04 5.32 11.55
N PHE A 132 -5.29 4.89 12.56
CA PHE A 132 -5.38 3.52 13.07
C PHE A 132 -6.71 3.26 13.78
N GLN A 133 -7.30 4.25 14.45
CA GLN A 133 -8.65 4.12 15.01
C GLN A 133 -9.72 3.96 13.91
N GLU A 134 -9.53 4.63 12.77
CA GLU A 134 -10.45 4.56 11.62
C GLU A 134 -10.31 3.25 10.81
N PHE A 135 -9.09 2.79 10.59
CA PHE A 135 -8.80 1.69 9.66
C PHE A 135 -8.32 0.41 10.34
N GLY A 136 -7.80 0.49 11.57
CA GLY A 136 -7.27 -0.64 12.32
C GLY A 136 -6.32 -1.50 11.50
N TYR A 137 -6.55 -2.80 11.49
CA TYR A 137 -5.75 -3.75 10.72
C TYR A 137 -6.29 -3.99 9.29
N GLU A 138 -7.25 -3.17 8.82
CA GLU A 138 -7.77 -3.28 7.46
C GLU A 138 -6.81 -2.70 6.41
N LEU A 139 -5.85 -1.88 6.82
CA LEU A 139 -4.77 -1.36 5.98
C LEU A 139 -3.42 -1.95 6.44
N PRO A 140 -2.46 -2.13 5.51
CA PRO A 140 -1.17 -2.75 5.83
C PRO A 140 -0.30 -1.83 6.70
N ALA A 141 0.67 -2.36 7.47
CA ALA A 141 1.46 -1.54 8.40
C ALA A 141 2.21 -0.37 7.71
N SER A 142 2.70 -0.59 6.48
CA SER A 142 3.30 0.46 5.64
C SER A 142 2.39 1.67 5.41
N PHE A 143 1.06 1.49 5.45
CA PHE A 143 0.10 2.59 5.43
C PHE A 143 0.34 3.58 6.56
N TYR A 144 0.54 3.08 7.77
CA TYR A 144 0.72 3.93 8.94
C TYR A 144 2.14 4.48 9.03
N GLN A 145 3.12 3.64 8.67
CA GLN A 145 4.53 4.04 8.67
C GLN A 145 4.78 5.24 7.76
N VAL A 146 4.19 5.27 6.56
CA VAL A 146 4.39 6.41 5.65
C VAL A 146 3.79 7.71 6.19
N HIS A 147 2.69 7.64 6.93
CA HIS A 147 2.09 8.82 7.56
C HIS A 147 2.87 9.30 8.79
N LEU A 148 3.62 8.40 9.45
CA LEU A 148 4.54 8.71 10.54
C LEU A 148 5.92 9.18 10.06
N ALA A 149 6.34 8.82 8.84
CA ALA A 149 7.67 9.14 8.31
C ALA A 149 8.12 10.61 8.53
N PRO A 150 7.25 11.64 8.42
CA PRO A 150 7.65 13.02 8.66
C PRO A 150 8.23 13.31 10.07
N ILE A 151 7.90 12.54 11.10
CA ILE A 151 8.41 12.77 12.47
C ILE A 151 9.88 12.38 12.64
N TYR A 152 10.44 11.64 11.69
CA TYR A 152 11.83 11.20 11.67
C TYR A 152 12.70 12.07 10.74
N ARG A 153 12.14 13.16 10.21
CA ARG A 153 12.80 14.12 9.33
C ARG A 153 13.32 15.32 10.09
N ASP A 154 14.05 16.18 9.38
CA ASP A 154 14.60 17.41 9.94
C ASP A 154 13.48 18.43 10.25
N THR A 155 12.37 18.36 9.50
CA THR A 155 11.12 19.09 9.76
C THR A 155 9.94 18.33 9.15
N VAL A 156 8.76 18.37 9.78
CA VAL A 156 7.55 17.74 9.23
C VAL A 156 7.07 18.38 7.93
N PHE A 157 7.45 19.63 7.66
CA PHE A 157 7.09 20.38 6.44
C PHE A 157 8.12 20.16 5.32
N GLU A 158 9.03 19.20 5.48
CA GLU A 158 10.08 18.96 4.51
C GLU A 158 9.53 18.43 3.17
N GLU A 159 9.80 19.17 2.09
CA GLU A 159 9.62 18.74 0.72
C GLU A 159 10.86 17.97 0.20
N ARG A 160 10.99 16.70 0.56
CA ARG A 160 11.89 15.70 -0.04
C ARG A 160 11.21 14.44 -0.60
N ALA A 161 11.55 14.06 -1.83
CA ALA A 161 11.07 12.79 -2.39
C ALA A 161 11.66 11.59 -1.64
N LEU A 162 10.79 10.66 -1.21
CA LEU A 162 11.17 9.45 -0.44
C LEU A 162 12.28 8.66 -1.12
N ARG A 163 12.21 8.60 -2.45
CA ARG A 163 13.14 7.84 -3.27
C ARG A 163 14.60 8.28 -3.20
N PHE A 164 14.87 9.47 -2.67
CA PHE A 164 16.21 10.07 -2.59
C PHE A 164 16.75 10.18 -1.17
N ASP A 165 15.91 10.00 -0.15
CA ASP A 165 16.41 9.97 1.22
C ASP A 165 17.08 8.61 1.50
N PRO A 166 18.37 8.59 1.88
CA PRO A 166 19.05 7.34 2.23
C PRO A 166 18.38 6.60 3.38
N ARG A 167 17.69 7.31 4.29
CA ARG A 167 16.95 6.75 5.44
C ARG A 167 15.78 5.87 5.01
N ASP A 168 15.19 6.15 3.85
CA ASP A 168 13.94 5.53 3.42
C ASP A 168 14.17 4.36 2.44
N ARG A 169 15.43 4.08 2.06
CA ARG A 169 15.76 3.11 0.98
C ARG A 169 15.18 1.71 1.18
N GLU A 170 15.15 1.23 2.41
CA GLU A 170 14.69 -0.13 2.74
C GLU A 170 13.17 -0.26 2.63
N HIS A 171 12.42 0.82 2.82
CA HIS A 171 10.96 0.82 2.85
C HIS A 171 10.31 1.54 1.66
N LYS A 172 11.14 2.24 0.86
CA LYS A 172 10.76 3.07 -0.27
C LYS A 172 9.67 2.46 -1.15
N ARG A 173 9.84 1.23 -1.62
CA ARG A 173 8.90 0.60 -2.57
C ARG A 173 7.50 0.42 -1.96
N GLY A 174 7.43 0.02 -0.69
CA GLY A 174 6.17 -0.12 0.05
C GLY A 174 5.51 1.22 0.30
N TRP A 175 6.29 2.22 0.70
CA TRP A 175 5.80 3.56 1.00
C TRP A 175 5.33 4.29 -0.26
N ASP A 176 6.10 4.24 -1.36
CA ASP A 176 5.73 4.80 -2.66
C ASP A 176 4.39 4.20 -3.15
N ALA A 177 4.23 2.88 -3.01
CA ALA A 177 2.99 2.16 -3.33
C ALA A 177 1.79 2.62 -2.52
N VAL A 178 1.96 2.82 -1.21
CA VAL A 178 0.91 3.34 -0.34
C VAL A 178 0.52 4.77 -0.71
N LEU A 179 1.50 5.64 -0.96
CA LEU A 179 1.21 7.03 -1.35
C LEU A 179 0.46 7.09 -2.68
N HIS A 180 0.87 6.29 -3.66
CA HIS A 180 0.19 6.22 -4.95
C HIS A 180 -1.21 5.61 -4.84
N ALA A 181 -1.44 4.69 -3.90
CA ALA A 181 -2.77 4.19 -3.58
C ALA A 181 -3.71 5.27 -3.02
N GLY A 182 -3.17 6.42 -2.57
CA GLY A 182 -3.92 7.64 -2.29
C GLY A 182 -4.75 8.18 -3.47
N LYS A 183 -4.53 7.71 -4.72
CA LYS A 183 -5.46 8.00 -5.82
C LYS A 183 -6.87 7.42 -5.61
N VAL A 184 -7.03 6.48 -4.69
CA VAL A 184 -8.35 6.05 -4.20
C VAL A 184 -8.95 7.16 -3.34
N PHE A 185 -9.66 8.06 -4.03
CA PHE A 185 -10.14 9.34 -3.51
C PHE A 185 -10.82 9.25 -2.14
N ALA A 186 -11.64 8.21 -1.89
CA ALA A 186 -12.35 8.09 -0.61
C ALA A 186 -11.40 7.88 0.59
N VAL A 187 -10.38 7.03 0.44
CA VAL A 187 -9.37 6.81 1.50
C VAL A 187 -8.55 8.08 1.69
N GLN A 188 -8.17 8.73 0.59
CA GLN A 188 -7.43 9.98 0.62
C GLN A 188 -8.21 11.11 1.29
N MET A 189 -9.49 11.29 0.97
CA MET A 189 -10.34 12.30 1.61
C MET A 189 -10.48 12.06 3.10
N LYS A 190 -10.51 10.79 3.54
CA LYS A 190 -10.52 10.47 4.97
C LYS A 190 -9.20 10.82 5.65
N ILE A 191 -8.06 10.53 5.02
CA ILE A 191 -6.74 10.97 5.50
C ILE A 191 -6.69 12.50 5.64
N GLN A 192 -7.09 13.22 4.60
CA GLN A 192 -7.14 14.68 4.61
C GLN A 192 -8.06 15.24 5.69
N SER A 193 -9.24 14.64 5.86
CA SER A 193 -10.19 15.07 6.88
C SER A 193 -9.60 14.95 8.28
N ILE A 194 -8.97 13.81 8.60
CA ILE A 194 -8.28 13.60 9.89
C ILE A 194 -7.13 14.61 10.05
N ALA A 195 -6.26 14.73 9.04
CA ALA A 195 -5.12 15.65 9.08
C ALA A 195 -5.55 17.11 9.30
N SER A 196 -6.66 17.52 8.67
CA SER A 196 -7.15 18.90 8.71
C SER A 196 -7.55 19.35 10.12
N LYS A 197 -7.98 18.44 10.98
CA LYS A 197 -8.27 18.71 12.42
C LYS A 197 -7.04 19.22 13.17
N TYR A 198 -5.85 18.82 12.73
CA TYR A 198 -4.57 19.19 13.30
C TYR A 198 -3.93 20.41 12.60
N GLY A 199 -4.64 21.01 11.65
CA GLY A 199 -4.15 22.11 10.84
C GLY A 199 -3.22 21.67 9.72
N PHE A 200 -3.28 20.40 9.30
CA PHE A 200 -2.42 19.82 8.28
C PHE A 200 -3.20 19.30 7.07
N THR A 201 -2.58 19.34 5.90
CA THR A 201 -3.02 18.62 4.70
C THR A 201 -1.86 17.81 4.16
N TYR A 202 -2.12 16.56 3.78
CA TYR A 202 -1.11 15.77 3.07
C TYR A 202 -1.18 16.14 1.59
N GLN A 203 -0.13 16.73 1.07
CA GLN A 203 0.01 16.79 -0.37
C GLN A 203 0.54 15.44 -0.85
N HIS A 204 0.14 15.05 -2.05
CA HIS A 204 0.84 14.03 -2.80
C HIS A 204 1.05 14.59 -4.19
N GLY A 205 2.25 14.42 -4.74
CA GLY A 205 2.53 14.77 -6.12
C GLY A 205 1.57 14.05 -7.07
N CYS A 206 1.20 14.74 -8.15
CA CYS A 206 0.51 14.14 -9.28
C CYS A 206 1.56 13.83 -10.36
N GLY A 207 1.92 12.55 -10.55
CA GLY A 207 2.90 12.09 -11.55
C GLY A 207 3.44 10.68 -11.30
N CYS A 208 4.32 10.18 -12.18
CA CYS A 208 5.09 8.93 -11.98
C CYS A 208 6.23 9.07 -10.97
N GLU A 209 6.36 10.25 -10.37
CA GLU A 209 7.37 10.60 -9.39
C GLU A 209 6.68 10.64 -8.04
N SER A 210 7.13 9.81 -7.09
CA SER A 210 6.65 9.75 -5.71
C SER A 210 7.08 10.97 -4.91
N HIS A 211 6.76 12.15 -5.44
CA HIS A 211 6.92 13.41 -4.75
C HIS A 211 5.90 13.42 -3.62
N LEU A 212 6.42 13.11 -2.44
CA LEU A 212 6.08 13.75 -1.19
C LEU A 212 4.67 13.57 -0.69
N SER A 213 4.51 12.73 0.33
CA SER A 213 3.70 13.12 1.49
C SER A 213 4.34 14.37 2.13
N SER A 214 4.27 15.53 1.48
CA SER A 214 4.57 16.78 2.17
C SER A 214 3.35 17.12 3.01
N ILE A 215 3.60 17.41 4.27
CA ILE A 215 2.57 17.98 5.13
C ILE A 215 2.64 19.49 4.90
N ASP A 216 1.50 20.09 4.58
CA ASP A 216 1.36 21.54 4.49
C ASP A 216 0.30 22.02 5.50
N GLN A 217 0.24 23.31 5.74
CA GLN A 217 -0.76 23.93 6.60
C GLN A 217 -2.14 23.90 5.93
N ALA A 218 -3.10 23.31 6.62
CA ALA A 218 -4.50 23.36 6.20
C ALA A 218 -5.04 24.79 6.33
N ARG A 219 -5.82 25.23 5.34
CA ARG A 219 -6.57 26.49 5.40
C ARG A 219 -7.86 26.40 6.22
N GLY A 220 -8.25 25.20 6.63
CA GLY A 220 -9.43 24.92 7.42
C GLY A 220 -9.61 23.41 7.64
N ALA A 221 -10.35 23.05 8.69
CA ALA A 221 -10.73 21.66 8.93
C ALA A 221 -11.98 21.30 8.12
N PHE A 222 -12.09 20.04 7.73
CA PHE A 222 -13.31 19.50 7.12
C PHE A 222 -13.56 18.06 7.55
N GLU A 223 -14.82 17.65 7.49
CA GLU A 223 -15.25 16.31 7.86
C GLU A 223 -15.56 15.47 6.61
N TYR A 224 -15.03 14.26 6.59
CA TYR A 224 -15.33 13.26 5.58
C TYR A 224 -15.53 11.91 6.26
N GLU A 225 -16.67 11.29 5.98
CA GLU A 225 -16.97 9.93 6.42
C GLU A 225 -16.99 8.99 5.21
N LEU A 226 -16.36 7.83 5.38
CA LEU A 226 -16.47 6.78 4.39
C LEU A 226 -17.90 6.24 4.40
N ASN A 227 -18.52 6.21 3.23
CA ASN A 227 -19.82 5.54 3.09
C ASN A 227 -19.70 4.09 3.57
N PRO A 228 -20.44 3.66 4.62
CA PRO A 228 -20.30 2.32 5.20
C PRO A 228 -20.55 1.18 4.21
N GLU A 229 -21.50 1.37 3.28
CA GLU A 229 -21.85 0.38 2.25
C GLU A 229 -20.73 0.20 1.21
N LYS A 230 -19.89 1.23 1.02
CA LYS A 230 -18.79 1.23 0.05
C LYS A 230 -17.42 1.10 0.71
N ARG A 231 -17.34 1.10 2.04
CA ARG A 231 -16.08 1.10 2.80
C ARG A 231 -15.15 -0.02 2.36
N GLN A 232 -15.64 -1.26 2.34
CA GLN A 232 -14.83 -2.42 1.95
C GLN A 232 -14.36 -2.34 0.50
N ARG A 233 -15.16 -1.76 -0.40
CA ARG A 233 -14.75 -1.52 -1.79
C ARG A 233 -13.56 -0.57 -1.84
N TRP A 234 -13.61 0.53 -1.11
CA TRP A 234 -12.53 1.52 -1.08
C TRP A 234 -11.26 0.98 -0.46
N ILE A 235 -11.34 0.23 0.64
CA ILE A 235 -10.17 -0.44 1.23
C ILE A 235 -9.56 -1.44 0.25
N ARG A 236 -10.37 -2.31 -0.36
CA ARG A 236 -9.88 -3.29 -1.34
C ARG A 236 -9.27 -2.63 -2.56
N SER A 237 -9.90 -1.57 -3.08
CA SER A 237 -9.32 -0.77 -4.17
C SER A 237 -7.99 -0.14 -3.78
N PHE A 238 -7.86 0.37 -2.55
CA PHE A 238 -6.61 0.93 -2.05
C PHE A 238 -5.52 -0.13 -1.98
N ILE A 239 -5.79 -1.29 -1.38
CA ILE A 239 -4.83 -2.41 -1.26
C ILE A 239 -4.45 -2.95 -2.63
N TRP A 240 -5.42 -3.18 -3.51
CA TRP A 240 -5.17 -3.61 -4.89
C TRP A 240 -4.26 -2.64 -5.62
N THR A 241 -4.53 -1.34 -5.46
CA THR A 241 -3.70 -0.29 -6.04
C THR A 241 -2.30 -0.29 -5.46
N ALA A 242 -2.14 -0.44 -4.14
CA ALA A 242 -0.83 -0.53 -3.50
C ALA A 242 -0.04 -1.75 -4.03
N TRP A 243 -0.68 -2.91 -4.19
CA TRP A 243 -0.03 -4.09 -4.77
C TRP A 243 0.40 -3.86 -6.21
N TYR A 244 -0.49 -3.29 -7.03
CA TYR A 244 -0.17 -2.93 -8.40
C TYR A 244 1.02 -1.95 -8.46
N GLU A 245 0.96 -0.84 -7.73
CA GLU A 245 2.03 0.16 -7.73
C GLU A 245 3.34 -0.47 -7.24
N TYR A 246 3.31 -1.27 -6.17
CA TYR A 246 4.49 -2.00 -5.70
C TYR A 246 5.07 -2.91 -6.77
N ALA A 247 4.26 -3.69 -7.50
CA ALA A 247 4.73 -4.55 -8.58
C ALA A 247 5.34 -3.74 -9.74
N PHE A 248 4.84 -2.54 -10.03
CA PHE A 248 5.24 -1.74 -11.19
C PHE A 248 6.33 -0.69 -10.88
N PHE A 249 6.57 -0.31 -9.63
CA PHE A 249 7.64 0.65 -9.31
C PHE A 249 9.04 0.28 -9.79
N PRO A 250 9.46 -1.01 -9.79
CA PRO A 250 10.77 -1.41 -10.29
C PRO A 250 11.04 -1.05 -11.76
N ILE A 251 10.00 -0.81 -12.56
CA ILE A 251 10.14 -0.48 -13.99
C ILE A 251 10.17 1.03 -14.27
N VAL A 252 10.04 1.88 -13.24
CA VAL A 252 10.08 3.33 -13.42
C VAL A 252 11.50 3.75 -13.85
N PRO A 253 11.67 4.36 -15.04
CA PRO A 253 12.98 4.80 -15.50
C PRO A 253 13.45 5.96 -14.64
N ASN A 254 14.57 5.78 -13.94
CA ASN A 254 15.19 6.81 -13.13
C ASN A 254 16.30 7.52 -13.90
N THR A 255 16.47 8.81 -13.63
CA THR A 255 17.55 9.61 -14.22
C THR A 255 18.24 10.46 -13.16
N ARG A 256 19.56 10.61 -13.29
CA ARG A 256 20.37 11.46 -12.41
C ARG A 256 20.02 12.95 -12.48
N TYR A 257 19.23 13.36 -13.48
CA TYR A 257 18.76 14.73 -13.62
C TYR A 257 17.68 15.13 -12.59
N LEU A 258 17.12 14.15 -11.88
CA LEU A 258 16.05 14.36 -10.89
C LEU A 258 16.54 14.18 -9.45
N VAL A 259 17.86 14.02 -9.25
CA VAL A 259 18.53 13.84 -7.94
C VAL A 259 19.18 15.14 -7.51
#